data_AF-A0A7V2I829-F1
#
_entry.id   AF-A0A7V2I829-F1
#
_cell.length_a   1.000
_cell.length_b   1.000
_cell.length_c   1.000
_cell.angle_alpha   90.00
_cell.angle_beta   90.00
_cell.angle_gamma   90.00
#
_symmetry.space_group_name_H-M   'P 1'
#
loop_
_entity.id
_entity.type
_entity.pdbx_description
1 polymer ?
#
loop_
_entity_poly.entity_id
_entity_poly.type
_entity_poly.pdbx_seq_one_letter_code
_entity_poly.pdbx_strand_id
1 'polypeptide(L)'
;MPFYHDVGRAGMRARAARLLAAAFGLLAAGCVSMSAADAQLTALGRQARPLRGQSLAEHVDDAASCREQVLDRLARAGAYALYNPFTPGGSAGALRAWREQFARCLRDRGYAVPE
;
A
#
# COMPACT_ATOMS: atom_id res chain seq x y z
N MET A 1 37.37 14.82 38.79
CA MET A 1 36.95 13.61 38.04
C MET A 1 35.82 13.97 37.09
N PRO A 2 36.01 14.04 35.76
CA PRO A 2 34.97 14.38 34.81
C PRO A 2 34.44 13.12 34.12
N PHE A 3 33.36 12.53 34.61
CA PHE A 3 32.73 11.34 33.98
C PHE A 3 31.21 11.47 33.77
N TYR A 4 30.62 12.66 33.97
CA TYR A 4 29.16 12.82 33.94
C TYR A 4 28.57 13.36 32.62
N HIS A 5 29.39 13.71 31.62
CA HIS A 5 28.88 14.29 30.37
C HIS A 5 28.61 13.30 29.22
N ASP A 6 29.08 12.05 29.30
CA ASP A 6 28.99 11.10 28.17
C ASP A 6 27.70 10.25 28.16
N VAL A 7 27.07 10.05 29.32
CA VAL A 7 25.89 9.15 29.44
C VAL A 7 24.66 9.74 28.74
N GLY A 8 24.48 11.05 28.74
CA GLY A 8 23.36 11.73 28.07
C GLY A 8 23.44 11.63 26.53
N ARG A 9 24.67 11.64 25.97
CA ARG A 9 24.91 11.58 24.53
C ARG A 9 24.76 10.15 24.00
N ALA A 10 25.22 9.16 24.77
CA ALA A 10 25.01 7.74 24.48
C ALA A 10 23.52 7.36 24.55
N GLY A 11 22.79 7.84 25.55
CA GLY A 11 21.34 7.61 25.69
C GLY A 11 20.50 8.25 24.57
N MET A 12 20.86 9.47 24.14
CA MET A 12 20.23 10.11 22.98
C MET A 12 20.54 9.39 21.66
N ARG A 13 21.79 8.92 21.46
CA ARG A 13 22.16 8.12 20.28
C ARG A 13 21.45 6.77 20.25
N ALA A 14 21.29 6.10 21.39
CA ALA A 14 20.55 4.85 21.48
C ALA A 14 19.04 5.03 21.22
N ARG A 15 18.45 6.15 21.68
CA ARG A 15 17.06 6.52 21.35
C ARG A 15 16.89 6.88 19.88
N ALA A 16 17.82 7.65 19.31
CA ALA A 16 17.83 7.98 17.90
C ALA A 16 18.00 6.72 17.02
N ALA A 17 18.88 5.79 17.40
CA ALA A 17 19.05 4.51 16.71
C ALA A 17 17.80 3.62 16.79
N ARG A 18 17.09 3.61 17.93
CA ARG A 18 15.81 2.91 18.07
C ARG A 18 14.70 3.55 17.24
N LEU A 19 14.64 4.88 17.18
CA LEU A 19 13.69 5.60 16.33
C LEU A 19 13.99 5.41 14.84
N LEU A 20 15.27 5.41 14.45
CA LEU A 20 15.71 5.07 13.10
C LEU A 20 15.38 3.62 12.76
N ALA A 21 15.67 2.66 13.65
CA ALA A 21 15.32 1.25 13.44
C ALA A 21 13.80 1.05 13.34
N ALA A 22 13.00 1.78 14.12
CA ALA A 22 11.54 1.77 14.00
C ALA A 22 11.07 2.40 12.69
N ALA A 23 11.68 3.52 12.25
CA ALA A 23 11.37 4.14 10.97
C ALA A 23 11.75 3.24 9.78
N PHE A 24 12.90 2.59 9.82
CA PHE A 24 13.31 1.58 8.83
C PHE A 24 12.40 0.35 8.85
N GLY A 25 11.98 -0.11 10.03
CA GLY A 25 11.02 -1.20 10.18
C GLY A 25 9.65 -0.85 9.61
N LEU A 26 9.18 0.38 9.80
CA LEU A 26 7.94 0.90 9.22
C LEU A 26 8.03 1.07 7.70
N LEU A 27 9.19 1.51 7.19
CA LEU A 27 9.46 1.60 5.76
C LEU A 27 9.48 0.21 5.10
N ALA A 28 10.17 -0.76 5.71
CA ALA A 28 10.22 -2.13 5.20
C ALA A 28 8.83 -2.79 5.20
N ALA A 29 8.05 -2.61 6.27
CA ALA A 29 6.67 -3.09 6.34
C ALA A 29 5.79 -2.41 5.28
N GLY A 30 5.94 -1.11 5.05
CA GLY A 30 5.21 -0.37 4.02
C GLY A 30 5.52 -0.83 2.59
N CYS A 31 6.78 -1.07 2.27
CA CYS A 31 7.20 -1.56 0.96
C CYS A 31 6.64 -2.95 0.64
N VAL A 32 6.76 -3.91 1.57
CA VAL A 32 6.23 -5.27 1.39
C VAL A 32 4.70 -5.23 1.22
N SER A 33 4.03 -4.31 1.91
CA SER A 33 2.58 -4.12 1.81
C SER A 33 2.16 -3.55 0.45
N MET A 34 2.92 -2.58 -0.09
CA MET A 34 2.69 -2.07 -1.45
C MET A 34 2.88 -3.15 -2.50
N SER A 35 3.92 -3.99 -2.37
CA SER A 35 4.14 -5.11 -3.30
C SER A 35 3.03 -6.16 -3.26
N ALA A 36 2.54 -6.50 -2.06
CA ALA A 36 1.43 -7.44 -1.91
C ALA A 36 0.12 -6.88 -2.48
N ALA A 37 -0.17 -5.59 -2.25
CA ALA A 37 -1.32 -4.91 -2.83
C ALA A 37 -1.22 -4.85 -4.36
N ASP A 38 -0.06 -4.45 -4.90
CA ASP A 38 0.20 -4.38 -6.34
C ASP A 38 -0.01 -5.73 -7.03
N ALA A 39 0.49 -6.82 -6.44
CA ALA A 39 0.30 -8.16 -6.96
C ALA A 39 -1.18 -8.57 -7.01
N GLN A 40 -1.96 -8.26 -5.96
CA GLN A 40 -3.39 -8.57 -5.92
C GLN A 40 -4.20 -7.75 -6.91
N LEU A 41 -3.91 -6.45 -7.04
CA LEU A 41 -4.57 -5.58 -8.02
C LEU A 41 -4.24 -6.01 -9.45
N THR A 42 -2.99 -6.42 -9.70
CA THR A 42 -2.55 -6.95 -10.99
C THR A 42 -3.28 -8.25 -11.33
N ALA A 43 -3.41 -9.17 -10.36
CA ALA A 43 -4.17 -10.40 -10.55
C ALA A 43 -5.65 -10.12 -10.86
N LEU A 44 -6.28 -9.19 -10.13
CA LEU A 44 -7.67 -8.81 -10.37
C LEU A 44 -7.85 -8.15 -11.75
N GLY A 45 -6.91 -7.29 -12.16
CA GLY A 45 -6.93 -6.62 -13.46
C GLY A 45 -6.84 -7.60 -14.63
N ARG A 46 -6.04 -8.67 -14.49
CA ARG A 46 -5.97 -9.75 -15.48
C ARG A 46 -7.25 -10.58 -15.57
N GLN A 47 -7.99 -10.69 -14.48
CA GLN A 47 -9.26 -11.43 -14.45
C GLN A 47 -10.44 -10.57 -14.91
N ALA A 48 -10.29 -9.25 -14.95
CA ALA A 48 -11.31 -8.35 -15.45
C ALA A 48 -11.57 -8.61 -16.95
N ARG A 49 -12.85 -8.70 -17.32
CA ARG A 49 -13.26 -8.94 -18.71
C ARG A 49 -13.75 -7.65 -19.35
N PRO A 50 -13.25 -7.28 -20.55
CA PRO A 50 -13.78 -6.16 -21.31
C PRO A 50 -15.24 -6.41 -21.69
N LEU A 51 -16.12 -5.44 -21.41
CA LEU A 51 -17.55 -5.51 -21.79
C LEU A 51 -17.85 -4.81 -23.12
N ARG A 52 -16.93 -3.98 -23.61
CA ARG A 52 -17.16 -3.11 -24.78
C ARG A 52 -15.97 -3.15 -25.74
N GLY A 53 -15.73 -4.31 -26.35
CA GLY A 53 -14.79 -4.45 -27.47
C GLY A 53 -13.38 -3.87 -27.26
N GLN A 54 -12.98 -3.61 -26.00
CA GLN A 54 -11.72 -2.94 -25.70
C GLN A 54 -10.56 -3.81 -26.19
N SER A 55 -9.54 -3.18 -26.74
CA SER A 55 -8.35 -3.91 -27.16
C SER A 55 -7.57 -4.43 -25.94
N LEU A 56 -6.70 -5.42 -26.16
CA LEU A 56 -5.81 -5.91 -25.10
C LEU A 56 -4.89 -4.79 -24.56
N ALA A 57 -4.43 -3.90 -25.44
CA ALA A 57 -3.60 -2.76 -25.05
C ALA A 57 -4.37 -1.80 -24.13
N GLU A 58 -5.60 -1.46 -24.52
CA GLU A 58 -6.49 -0.59 -23.75
C GLU A 58 -6.85 -1.20 -22.39
N HIS A 59 -7.05 -2.52 -22.32
CA HIS A 59 -7.22 -3.24 -21.05
C HIS A 59 -5.99 -3.15 -20.15
N VAL A 60 -4.78 -3.36 -20.71
CA VAL A 60 -3.55 -3.26 -19.93
C VAL A 60 -3.34 -1.84 -19.41
N ASP A 61 -3.53 -0.84 -20.25
CA ASP A 61 -3.41 0.58 -19.88
C ASP A 61 -4.44 0.96 -18.83
N ASP A 62 -5.69 0.48 -18.99
CA ASP A 62 -6.75 0.80 -18.05
C ASP A 62 -6.54 0.18 -16.67
N ALA A 63 -6.08 -1.07 -16.65
CA ALA A 63 -5.70 -1.76 -15.42
C ALA A 63 -4.49 -1.09 -14.76
N ALA A 64 -3.48 -0.66 -15.53
CA ALA A 64 -2.32 0.03 -15.00
C ALA A 64 -2.71 1.38 -14.37
N SER A 65 -3.49 2.21 -15.09
CA SER A 65 -3.94 3.52 -14.61
C SER A 65 -4.83 3.41 -13.36
N CYS A 66 -5.75 2.45 -13.31
CA CYS A 66 -6.57 2.23 -12.12
C CYS A 66 -5.72 1.76 -10.91
N ARG A 67 -4.71 0.92 -11.16
CA ARG A 67 -3.83 0.39 -10.11
C ARG A 67 -2.96 1.50 -9.52
N GLU A 68 -2.36 2.34 -10.36
CA GLU A 68 -1.56 3.49 -9.93
C GLU A 68 -2.38 4.46 -9.08
N GLN A 69 -3.63 4.74 -9.45
CA GLN A 69 -4.51 5.58 -8.63
C GLN A 69 -4.76 5.01 -7.24
N VAL A 70 -4.94 3.69 -7.13
CA VAL A 70 -5.13 3.03 -5.83
C VAL A 70 -3.84 3.03 -5.02
N LEU A 71 -2.70 2.71 -5.65
CA LEU A 71 -1.40 2.70 -4.99
C LEU A 71 -0.95 4.10 -4.54
N ASP A 72 -1.25 5.14 -5.31
CA ASP A 72 -0.96 6.52 -4.94
C ASP A 72 -1.83 6.99 -3.76
N ARG A 73 -3.11 6.62 -3.74
CA ARG A 73 -3.98 6.83 -2.55
C ARG A 73 -3.48 6.06 -1.34
N LEU A 74 -2.98 4.84 -1.53
CA LEU A 74 -2.40 4.02 -0.47
C LEU A 74 -1.12 4.65 0.10
N ALA A 75 -0.25 5.16 -0.77
CA ALA A 75 0.95 5.90 -0.37
C ALA A 75 0.58 7.16 0.43
N ARG A 76 -0.44 7.91 -0.01
CA ARG A 76 -0.94 9.13 0.66
C ARG A 76 -1.66 8.85 1.98
N ALA A 77 -2.39 7.74 2.09
CA ALA A 77 -3.00 7.30 3.35
C ALA A 77 -1.95 6.85 4.38
N GLY A 78 -0.68 6.73 3.96
CA GLY A 78 0.43 6.23 4.74
C GLY A 78 0.35 4.71 4.84
N ALA A 79 1.48 4.03 4.63
CA ALA A 79 1.64 2.61 4.89
C ALA A 79 1.16 2.17 6.29
N TYR A 80 1.04 3.13 7.22
CA TYR A 80 0.39 2.98 8.52
C TYR A 80 -1.04 2.42 8.42
N ALA A 81 -1.84 2.79 7.42
CA ALA A 81 -3.23 2.29 7.31
C ALA A 81 -3.31 0.79 6.96
N LEU A 82 -2.29 0.22 6.33
CA LEU A 82 -2.23 -1.21 6.00
C LEU A 82 -1.98 -2.09 7.23
N TYR A 83 -1.38 -1.55 8.29
CA TYR A 83 -1.01 -2.31 9.49
C TYR A 83 -1.35 -1.61 10.79
N ASN A 84 -2.12 -0.53 10.78
CA ASN A 84 -2.64 0.06 12.00
C ASN A 84 -3.74 -0.89 12.54
N PRO A 85 -3.52 -1.59 13.65
CA PRO A 85 -4.53 -2.47 14.23
C PRO A 85 -5.76 -1.69 14.73
N PHE A 86 -5.65 -0.36 14.82
CA PHE A 86 -6.75 0.55 15.17
C PHE A 86 -7.55 1.04 13.95
N THR A 87 -7.19 0.62 12.73
CA THR A 87 -8.06 0.87 11.56
C THR A 87 -9.29 -0.05 11.67
N PRO A 88 -10.52 0.45 11.54
CA PRO A 88 -11.72 -0.38 11.59
C PRO A 88 -11.63 -1.49 10.52
N GLY A 89 -11.65 -2.76 10.95
CA GLY A 89 -11.51 -3.94 10.07
C GLY A 89 -10.08 -4.44 9.82
N GLY A 90 -9.06 -3.80 10.40
CA GLY A 90 -7.66 -4.22 10.31
C GLY A 90 -7.07 -4.17 8.89
N SER A 91 -5.90 -4.80 8.72
CA SER A 91 -5.18 -4.89 7.43
C SER A 91 -6.01 -5.54 6.32
N ALA A 92 -6.82 -6.54 6.67
CA ALA A 92 -7.73 -7.22 5.75
C ALA A 92 -8.88 -6.32 5.27
N GLY A 93 -9.44 -5.48 6.15
CA GLY A 93 -10.48 -4.51 5.81
C GLY A 93 -9.96 -3.42 4.86
N ALA A 94 -8.76 -2.90 5.13
CA ALA A 94 -8.09 -1.95 4.25
C ALA A 94 -7.88 -2.55 2.84
N LEU A 95 -7.32 -3.76 2.78
CA LEU A 95 -7.07 -4.46 1.51
C LEU A 95 -8.36 -4.71 0.70
N ARG A 96 -9.46 -5.06 1.37
CA ARG A 96 -10.78 -5.22 0.74
C ARG A 96 -11.29 -3.90 0.16
N ALA A 97 -11.20 -2.81 0.92
CA ALA A 97 -11.61 -1.48 0.46
C ALA A 97 -10.81 -1.01 -0.78
N TRP A 98 -9.52 -1.38 -0.87
CA TRP A 98 -8.69 -1.07 -2.03
C TRP A 98 -9.04 -1.93 -3.26
N ARG A 99 -9.30 -3.23 -3.06
CA ARG A 99 -9.82 -4.11 -4.12
C ARG A 99 -11.14 -3.58 -4.68
N GLU A 100 -12.05 -3.13 -3.81
CA GLU A 100 -13.32 -2.54 -4.22
C GLU A 100 -13.14 -1.22 -4.98
N GLN A 101 -12.16 -0.38 -4.62
CA GLN A 101 -11.85 0.84 -5.36
C GLN A 101 -11.30 0.54 -6.75
N PHE A 102 -10.37 -0.41 -6.86
CA PHE A 102 -9.85 -0.85 -8.15
C PHE A 102 -10.95 -1.47 -9.02
N ALA A 103 -11.79 -2.33 -8.44
CA ALA A 103 -12.93 -2.93 -9.13
C ALA A 103 -13.97 -1.89 -9.57
N ARG A 104 -14.18 -0.81 -8.81
CA ARG A 104 -15.02 0.32 -9.24
C ARG A 104 -14.41 1.06 -10.43
N CYS A 105 -13.13 1.40 -10.37
CA CYS A 105 -12.42 2.07 -11.46
C CYS A 105 -12.52 1.28 -12.79
N LEU A 106 -12.33 -0.03 -12.73
CA LEU A 106 -12.48 -0.90 -13.90
C LEU A 106 -13.94 -0.99 -14.38
N ARG A 107 -14.93 -1.06 -13.48
CA ARG A 107 -16.34 -1.06 -13.86
C ARG A 107 -16.76 0.22 -14.58
N ASP A 108 -16.29 1.37 -14.10
CA ASP A 108 -16.56 2.67 -14.74
C ASP A 108 -15.99 2.75 -16.16
N ARG A 109 -14.90 2.00 -16.43
CA ARG A 109 -14.27 1.85 -17.76
C ARG A 109 -14.87 0.74 -18.60
N GLY A 110 -15.94 0.09 -18.12
CA GLY A 110 -16.64 -0.94 -18.87
C GLY A 110 -15.97 -2.31 -18.82
N TYR A 111 -15.41 -2.69 -17.67
CA TYR A 111 -14.94 -4.04 -17.39
C TYR A 111 -15.82 -4.75 -16.36
N ALA A 112 -16.09 -6.02 -16.58
CA ALA A 112 -16.64 -6.91 -15.56
C ALA A 112 -15.49 -7.42 -14.68
N VAL A 113 -15.60 -7.24 -13.38
CA VAL A 113 -14.58 -7.65 -12.41
C VAL A 113 -15.17 -8.76 -11.54
N PRO A 114 -14.48 -9.89 -11.36
CA PRO A 114 -14.95 -10.96 -10.47
C PRO A 114 -14.95 -10.50 -9.01
N GLU A 115 -15.95 -10.95 -8.25
CA GLU A 115 -16.12 -10.67 -6.81
C GLU A 115 -15.09 -11.41 -5.94
#